data_AF-A0A0C3H3J3-F1
#
_entry.id   AF-A0A0C3H3J3-F1
#
_cell.length_a   1.000
_cell.length_b   1.000
_cell.length_c   1.000
_cell.angle_alpha   90.00
_cell.angle_beta   90.00
_cell.angle_gamma   90.00
#
_symmetry.space_group_name_H-M   'P 1'
#
loop_
_entity.id
_entity.type
_entity.pdbx_description
1 polymer ?
#
loop_
_entity_poly.entity_id
_entity_poly.type
_entity_poly.pdbx_seq_one_letter_code
_entity_poly.pdbx_strand_id
1 'polypeptide(L)'
;MFVGLNPGVQTARSGHAYAHPSNLFWKLLHSSGCTTRRCRPEEDGDLPRLFQLGNTNIVSRPTKNGSELSKAEMDASVETLENKVQAFRPEAVCIVGKSIWESIWRVRHGKVIKKEEFRYGWQDDRERMGLGDADWDGARVFVATSTSGLAASLLPAEKERIWRELGVWVEQRRAERSASAPETIL
;
A
#
# COMPACT_ATOMS: atom_id res chain seq x y z
N MET A 1 5.92 1.61 -0.29
CA MET A 1 4.92 2.52 0.30
C MET A 1 3.55 1.86 0.29
N PHE A 2 2.81 1.88 1.40
CA PHE A 2 1.43 1.38 1.47
C PHE A 2 0.44 2.53 1.29
N VAL A 3 -0.56 2.32 0.44
CA VAL A 3 -1.61 3.30 0.13
C VAL A 3 -2.93 2.80 0.67
N GLY A 4 -3.38 3.39 1.77
CA GLY A 4 -4.72 3.20 2.31
C GLY A 4 -5.78 4.05 1.60
N LEU A 5 -7.04 3.83 1.95
CA LEU A 5 -8.17 4.56 1.36
C LEU A 5 -8.18 6.01 1.86
N ASN A 6 -8.43 6.17 3.15
CA ASN A 6 -8.47 7.44 3.87
C ASN A 6 -8.43 7.18 5.38
N PRO A 7 -8.17 8.21 6.22
CA PRO A 7 -8.21 8.06 7.66
C PRO A 7 -9.63 7.69 8.16
N GLY A 8 -9.74 6.57 8.88
CA GLY A 8 -10.93 6.29 9.69
C GLY A 8 -10.95 7.17 10.95
N VAL A 9 -12.07 7.20 11.69
CA VAL A 9 -12.22 8.00 12.93
C VAL A 9 -11.06 7.80 13.90
N GLN A 10 -10.66 6.55 14.16
CA GLN A 10 -9.58 6.25 15.12
C GLN A 10 -8.22 6.76 14.62
N THR A 11 -7.93 6.60 13.32
CA THR A 11 -6.69 7.12 12.72
C THR A 11 -6.67 8.65 12.75
N ALA A 12 -7.79 9.31 12.44
CA ALA A 12 -7.89 10.76 12.52
C ALA A 12 -7.74 11.29 13.95
N ARG A 13 -8.23 10.56 14.96
CA ARG A 13 -8.12 10.95 16.38
C ARG A 13 -6.73 10.69 16.97
N SER A 14 -6.14 9.53 16.68
CA SER A 14 -4.86 9.12 17.24
C SER A 14 -3.65 9.66 16.48
N GLY A 15 -3.84 10.03 15.21
CA GLY A 15 -2.73 10.37 14.31
C GLY A 15 -2.01 9.14 13.74
N HIS A 16 -2.45 7.92 14.08
CA HIS A 16 -1.75 6.68 13.72
C HIS A 16 -2.47 5.85 12.64
N ALA A 17 -1.72 5.42 11.65
CA ALA A 17 -2.20 4.64 10.52
C ALA A 17 -2.82 3.31 10.99
N TYR A 18 -4.02 3.00 10.48
CA TYR A 18 -4.72 1.74 10.76
C TYR A 18 -4.96 1.45 12.25
N ALA A 19 -5.12 2.48 13.08
CA ALA A 19 -5.24 2.37 14.54
C ALA A 19 -6.51 1.70 15.07
N HIS A 20 -7.54 1.48 14.24
CA HIS A 20 -8.76 0.83 14.71
C HIS A 20 -8.51 -0.65 15.04
N PRO A 21 -8.96 -1.20 16.20
CA PRO A 21 -8.66 -2.58 16.62
C PRO A 21 -9.07 -3.68 15.65
N SER A 22 -10.15 -3.46 14.89
CA SER A 22 -10.60 -4.40 13.86
C SER A 22 -9.79 -4.35 12.56
N ASN A 23 -8.87 -3.40 12.41
CA ASN A 23 -8.03 -3.29 11.24
C ASN A 23 -6.89 -4.33 11.30
N LEU A 24 -6.77 -5.12 10.24
CA LEU A 24 -5.82 -6.22 10.16
C LEU A 24 -4.44 -5.80 9.63
N PHE A 25 -4.21 -4.53 9.29
CA PHE A 25 -2.97 -4.07 8.65
C PHE A 25 -1.74 -4.53 9.41
N TRP A 26 -1.65 -4.22 10.70
CA TRP A 26 -0.50 -4.57 11.53
C TRP A 26 -0.30 -6.08 11.69
N LYS A 27 -1.40 -6.85 11.69
CA LYS A 27 -1.34 -8.32 11.72
C LYS A 27 -0.80 -8.86 10.39
N LEU A 28 -1.37 -8.42 9.26
CA LEU A 28 -1.01 -8.87 7.91
C LEU A 28 0.39 -8.41 7.49
N LEU A 29 0.80 -7.22 7.92
CA LEU A 29 2.15 -6.71 7.68
C LEU A 29 3.20 -7.62 8.34
N HIS A 30 2.93 -8.08 9.57
CA HIS A 30 3.80 -9.02 10.24
C HIS A 30 3.70 -10.44 9.68
N SER A 31 2.50 -11.01 9.55
CA SER A 31 2.34 -12.40 9.10
C SER A 31 2.77 -12.62 7.66
N SER A 32 2.82 -11.57 6.85
CA SER A 32 3.41 -11.64 5.50
C SER A 32 4.92 -11.69 5.49
N GLY A 33 5.62 -11.27 6.55
CA GLY A 33 7.08 -11.10 6.56
C GLY A 33 7.55 -9.69 6.19
N CYS A 34 6.64 -8.74 5.92
CA CYS A 34 7.03 -7.34 5.69
C CYS A 34 7.70 -6.74 6.94
N THR A 35 7.32 -7.16 8.14
CA THR A 35 8.00 -6.82 9.40
C THR A 35 8.35 -8.07 10.20
N THR A 36 9.53 -8.05 10.83
CA THR A 36 10.04 -9.19 11.64
C THR A 36 9.27 -9.40 12.94
N ARG A 37 8.53 -8.38 13.39
CA ARG A 37 7.61 -8.43 14.53
C ARG A 37 6.33 -7.70 14.21
N ARG A 38 5.27 -7.96 14.98
CA ARG A 38 4.05 -7.15 14.95
C ARG A 38 4.33 -5.78 15.55
N CYS A 39 4.25 -4.75 14.72
CA CYS A 39 4.32 -3.35 15.16
C CYS A 39 2.94 -2.88 15.63
N ARG A 40 2.93 -1.84 16.47
CA ARG A 40 1.73 -1.14 16.92
C ARG A 40 1.47 0.09 16.05
N PRO A 41 0.23 0.61 16.00
CA PRO A 41 -0.09 1.84 15.28
C PRO A 41 0.84 3.01 15.61
N GLU A 42 1.25 3.13 16.88
CA GLU A 42 2.10 4.23 17.37
C GLU A 42 3.52 4.22 16.77
N GLU A 43 3.90 3.11 16.12
CA GLU A 43 5.21 2.92 15.49
C GLU A 43 5.18 3.20 13.98
N ASP A 44 4.07 3.72 13.43
CA ASP A 44 3.94 4.01 12.01
C ASP A 44 4.97 5.01 11.48
N GLY A 45 5.27 6.06 12.26
CA GLY A 45 6.33 7.02 11.98
C GLY A 45 7.75 6.43 12.01
N ASP A 46 7.95 5.30 12.70
CA ASP A 46 9.24 4.61 12.80
C ASP A 46 9.47 3.59 11.67
N LEU A 47 8.42 3.20 10.93
CA LEU A 47 8.52 2.21 9.86
C LEU A 47 9.58 2.53 8.78
N PRO A 48 9.79 3.79 8.36
CA PRO A 48 10.82 4.10 7.38
C PRO A 48 12.22 3.76 7.90
N ARG A 49 12.50 4.11 9.16
CA ARG A 49 13.79 3.86 9.81
C ARG A 49 14.00 2.39 10.13
N LEU A 50 12.98 1.72 10.67
CA LEU A 50 13.10 0.33 11.14
C LEU A 50 13.04 -0.69 10.00
N PHE A 51 12.27 -0.40 8.95
CA PHE A 51 11.88 -1.41 7.96
C PHE A 51 11.96 -0.93 6.51
N GLN A 52 12.27 0.35 6.26
CA GLN A 52 12.19 0.98 4.93
C GLN A 52 10.77 0.91 4.34
N LEU A 53 9.76 1.03 5.22
CA LEU A 53 8.34 0.99 4.87
C LEU A 53 7.69 2.32 5.23
N GLY A 54 6.69 2.75 4.47
CA GLY A 54 5.98 4.01 4.75
C GLY A 54 4.53 3.94 4.32
N ASN A 55 3.71 4.84 4.85
CA ASN A 55 2.27 4.85 4.68
C ASN A 55 1.78 6.19 4.09
N THR A 56 0.74 6.11 3.27
CA THR A 56 -0.06 7.26 2.83
C THR A 56 -1.49 6.81 2.55
N ASN A 57 -2.36 7.73 2.16
CA ASN A 57 -3.70 7.44 1.66
C ASN A 57 -3.93 8.08 0.30
N ILE A 58 -4.80 7.48 -0.51
CA ILE A 58 -5.28 8.11 -1.75
C ILE A 58 -6.08 9.37 -1.42
N VAL A 59 -7.02 9.31 -0.47
CA VAL A 59 -7.82 10.47 -0.03
C VAL A 59 -7.40 10.92 1.36
N SER A 60 -7.21 12.22 1.55
CA SER A 60 -6.80 12.82 2.84
C SER A 60 -7.96 12.99 3.82
N ARG A 61 -9.18 13.22 3.31
CA ARG A 61 -10.37 13.51 4.12
C ARG A 61 -10.77 12.31 4.99
N PRO A 62 -10.87 12.47 6.32
CA PRO A 62 -11.35 11.41 7.20
C PRO A 62 -12.84 11.10 6.98
N THR A 63 -13.21 9.82 7.10
CA THR A 63 -14.61 9.38 7.11
C THR A 63 -14.85 8.32 8.18
N LYS A 64 -16.12 8.10 8.57
CA LYS A 64 -16.47 6.97 9.45
C LYS A 64 -16.43 5.66 8.68
N ASN A 65 -16.87 5.70 7.42
CA ASN A 65 -16.89 4.58 6.50
C ASN A 65 -16.32 5.01 5.15
N GLY A 66 -15.54 4.12 4.52
CA GLY A 66 -15.02 4.33 3.16
C GLY A 66 -16.10 4.50 2.10
N SER A 67 -17.32 4.01 2.34
CA SER A 67 -18.48 4.20 1.45
C SER A 67 -18.96 5.66 1.36
N GLU A 68 -18.51 6.53 2.27
CA GLU A 68 -18.80 7.97 2.22
C GLU A 68 -17.94 8.71 1.19
N LEU A 69 -16.92 8.06 0.63
CA LEU A 69 -16.12 8.62 -0.46
C LEU A 69 -16.79 8.32 -1.79
N SER A 70 -17.02 9.37 -2.58
CA SER A 70 -17.49 9.17 -3.95
C SER A 70 -16.35 8.65 -4.85
N LYS A 71 -16.71 7.98 -5.95
CA LYS A 71 -15.72 7.59 -6.96
C LYS A 71 -14.98 8.81 -7.51
N ALA A 72 -15.69 9.91 -7.77
CA ALA A 72 -15.13 11.15 -8.30
C ALA A 72 -14.10 11.78 -7.33
N GLU A 73 -14.36 11.75 -6.03
CA GLU A 73 -13.40 12.25 -5.02
C GLU A 73 -12.13 11.41 -4.98
N MET A 74 -12.27 10.08 -5.09
CA MET A 74 -11.12 9.18 -5.14
C MET A 74 -10.32 9.38 -6.43
N ASP A 75 -11.02 9.49 -7.57
CA ASP A 75 -10.42 9.68 -8.89
C ASP A 75 -9.68 11.04 -8.96
N ALA A 76 -10.26 12.11 -8.40
CA ALA A 76 -9.62 13.43 -8.30
C ALA A 76 -8.35 13.43 -7.43
N SER A 77 -8.17 12.44 -6.56
CA SER A 77 -7.01 12.34 -5.68
C SER A 77 -5.85 11.52 -6.27
N VAL A 78 -6.04 10.89 -7.43
CA VAL A 78 -5.02 10.03 -8.07
C VAL A 78 -3.78 10.82 -8.44
N GLU A 79 -3.91 12.02 -9.02
CA GLU A 79 -2.76 12.86 -9.37
C GLU A 79 -1.92 13.22 -8.15
N THR A 80 -2.57 13.58 -7.03
CA THR A 80 -1.87 13.86 -5.77
C THR A 80 -1.11 12.63 -5.25
N LEU A 81 -1.67 11.43 -5.43
CA LEU A 81 -1.00 10.18 -5.08
C LEU A 81 0.22 9.92 -5.98
N GLU A 82 0.08 10.10 -7.30
CA GLU A 82 1.19 9.96 -8.25
C GLU A 82 2.34 10.91 -7.89
N ASN A 83 2.04 12.19 -7.60
CA ASN A 83 3.04 13.17 -7.20
C ASN A 83 3.79 12.77 -5.92
N LYS A 84 3.11 12.16 -4.94
CA LYS A 84 3.78 11.62 -3.75
C LYS A 84 4.69 10.44 -4.11
N VAL A 85 4.23 9.53 -4.96
CA VAL A 85 5.04 8.39 -5.39
C VAL A 85 6.28 8.88 -6.14
N GLN A 86 6.15 9.90 -6.99
CA GLN A 86 7.28 10.55 -7.66
C GLN A 86 8.24 11.23 -6.68
N ALA A 87 7.73 11.97 -5.70
CA ALA A 87 8.57 12.67 -4.73
C ALA A 87 9.37 11.71 -3.82
N PHE A 88 8.77 10.60 -3.39
CA PHE A 88 9.39 9.66 -2.46
C PHE A 88 10.10 8.48 -3.13
N ARG A 89 9.94 8.31 -4.45
CA ARG A 89 10.54 7.27 -5.29
C ARG A 89 10.62 5.86 -4.64
N PRO A 90 9.53 5.30 -4.09
CA PRO A 90 9.60 3.99 -3.46
C PRO A 90 9.84 2.89 -4.51
N GLU A 91 10.58 1.83 -4.16
CA GLU A 91 10.77 0.69 -5.08
C GLU A 91 9.44 0.02 -5.48
N ALA A 92 8.48 -0.01 -4.54
CA ALA A 92 7.14 -0.52 -4.78
C ALA A 92 6.07 0.25 -4.01
N VAL A 93 4.88 0.30 -4.61
CA VAL A 93 3.63 0.79 -4.03
C VAL A 93 2.69 -0.39 -3.80
N CYS A 94 2.20 -0.55 -2.58
CA CYS A 94 1.18 -1.52 -2.23
C CYS A 94 -0.16 -0.80 -2.04
N ILE A 95 -1.11 -1.07 -2.94
CA ILE A 95 -2.47 -0.54 -2.89
C ILE A 95 -3.30 -1.42 -1.96
N VAL A 96 -3.68 -0.88 -0.80
CA VAL A 96 -4.33 -1.63 0.30
C VAL A 96 -5.86 -1.66 0.12
N GLY A 97 -6.31 -2.16 -1.03
CA GLY A 97 -7.72 -2.34 -1.32
C GLY A 97 -8.07 -2.22 -2.80
N LYS A 98 -8.97 -3.10 -3.25
CA LYS A 98 -9.44 -3.15 -4.65
C LYS A 98 -10.04 -1.84 -5.14
N SER A 99 -10.86 -1.16 -4.33
CA SER A 99 -11.54 0.08 -4.75
C SER A 99 -10.57 1.21 -5.07
N ILE A 100 -9.43 1.27 -4.38
CA ILE A 100 -8.36 2.24 -4.64
C ILE A 100 -7.74 1.94 -6.01
N TRP A 101 -7.46 0.67 -6.29
CA TRP A 101 -6.93 0.26 -7.59
C TRP A 101 -7.92 0.54 -8.73
N GLU A 102 -9.21 0.28 -8.51
CA GLU A 102 -10.26 0.62 -9.49
C GLU A 102 -10.32 2.12 -9.78
N SER A 103 -10.01 2.98 -8.81
CA SER A 103 -9.93 4.43 -8.99
C SER A 103 -8.73 4.83 -9.83
N ILE A 104 -7.54 4.35 -9.48
CA ILE A 104 -6.32 4.55 -10.26
C ILE A 104 -6.51 4.08 -11.70
N TRP A 105 -7.12 2.90 -11.87
CA TRP A 105 -7.40 2.34 -13.20
C TRP A 105 -8.34 3.21 -14.03
N ARG A 106 -9.42 3.72 -13.43
CA ARG A 106 -10.35 4.63 -14.13
C ARG A 106 -9.65 5.89 -14.63
N VAL A 107 -8.80 6.49 -13.80
CA VAL A 107 -8.08 7.71 -14.16
C VAL A 107 -7.06 7.45 -15.27
N ARG A 108 -6.30 6.35 -15.18
CA ARG A 108 -5.26 6.02 -16.16
C ARG A 108 -5.79 5.53 -17.50
N HIS A 109 -6.84 4.71 -17.47
CA HIS A 109 -7.35 4.00 -18.65
C HIS A 109 -8.66 4.55 -19.18
N GLY A 110 -9.28 5.53 -18.49
CA GLY A 110 -10.56 6.13 -18.89
C GLY A 110 -11.75 5.17 -18.82
N LYS A 111 -11.61 4.00 -18.19
CA LYS A 111 -12.62 2.93 -18.17
C LYS A 111 -12.64 2.20 -16.83
N VAL A 112 -13.74 1.53 -16.52
CA VAL A 112 -13.82 0.62 -15.36
C VAL A 112 -13.03 -0.65 -15.67
N ILE A 113 -12.24 -1.15 -14.72
CA ILE A 113 -11.54 -2.43 -14.85
C ILE A 113 -12.55 -3.58 -14.91
N LYS A 114 -12.41 -4.45 -15.90
CA LYS A 114 -13.23 -5.65 -16.02
C LYS A 114 -12.80 -6.70 -14.99
N LYS A 115 -13.69 -7.64 -14.68
CA LYS A 115 -13.40 -8.71 -13.70
C LYS A 115 -12.21 -9.56 -14.15
N GLU A 116 -12.07 -9.77 -15.46
CA GLU A 116 -11.01 -10.56 -16.08
C GLU A 116 -9.67 -9.80 -16.14
N GLU A 117 -9.72 -8.46 -16.09
CA GLU A 117 -8.53 -7.60 -16.03
C GLU A 117 -8.02 -7.46 -14.58
N PHE A 118 -8.89 -7.63 -13.58
CA PHE A 118 -8.52 -7.46 -12.18
C PHE A 118 -7.83 -8.69 -11.59
N ARG A 119 -6.68 -8.47 -10.95
CA ARG A 119 -6.01 -9.45 -10.10
C ARG A 119 -5.35 -8.79 -8.89
N TYR A 120 -5.37 -9.48 -7.75
CA TYR A 120 -4.47 -9.18 -6.63
C TYR A 120 -3.03 -9.58 -6.98
N GLY A 121 -2.06 -9.03 -6.26
CA GLY A 121 -0.64 -9.32 -6.47
C GLY A 121 0.08 -8.24 -7.27
N TRP A 122 1.26 -8.58 -7.78
CA TRP A 122 2.07 -7.70 -8.63
C TRP A 122 1.38 -7.39 -9.95
N GLN A 123 1.20 -6.11 -10.28
CA GLN A 123 0.65 -5.67 -11.57
C GLN A 123 1.75 -5.61 -12.63
N ASP A 124 1.35 -5.53 -13.91
CA ASP A 124 2.27 -5.41 -15.04
C ASP A 124 3.15 -4.15 -14.95
N ASP A 125 4.36 -4.21 -15.51
CA ASP A 125 5.32 -3.09 -15.42
C ASP A 125 4.82 -1.80 -16.07
N ARG A 126 3.92 -1.89 -17.04
CA ARG A 126 3.25 -0.72 -17.63
C ARG A 126 2.38 0.06 -16.62
N GLU A 127 2.04 -0.55 -15.50
CA GLU A 127 1.20 0.02 -14.46
C GLU A 127 2.02 0.68 -13.34
N ARG A 128 3.33 0.86 -13.50
CA ARG A 128 4.18 1.55 -12.51
C ARG A 128 3.66 2.94 -12.15
N MET A 129 3.91 3.38 -10.91
CA MET A 129 3.44 4.65 -10.35
C MET A 129 4.57 5.67 -10.19
N GLY A 130 4.24 6.96 -10.30
CA GLY A 130 5.18 8.07 -10.22
C GLY A 130 6.04 8.27 -11.48
N LEU A 131 5.54 7.88 -12.65
CA LEU A 131 6.25 8.12 -13.91
C LEU A 131 6.44 9.63 -14.13
N GLY A 132 7.61 10.04 -14.61
CA GLY A 132 7.87 11.45 -14.90
C GLY A 132 9.35 11.84 -14.98
N ASP A 133 10.24 11.05 -14.38
CA ASP A 133 11.68 11.34 -14.34
C ASP A 133 12.47 10.37 -15.22
N ALA A 134 13.41 10.88 -16.02
CA ALA A 134 14.17 10.09 -16.98
C ALA A 134 15.13 9.06 -16.34
N ASP A 135 15.44 9.22 -15.05
CA ASP A 135 16.37 8.36 -14.29
C ASP A 135 15.65 7.30 -13.44
N TRP A 136 14.31 7.22 -13.50
CA TRP A 136 13.54 6.33 -12.65
C TRP A 136 12.29 5.78 -13.35
N ASP A 137 12.23 4.46 -13.49
CA ASP A 137 11.13 3.74 -14.15
C ASP A 137 9.78 3.78 -13.40
N GLY A 138 9.73 4.46 -12.25
CA GLY A 138 8.57 4.44 -11.35
C GLY A 138 8.50 3.19 -10.47
N ALA A 139 7.62 3.27 -9.48
CA ALA A 139 7.41 2.24 -8.47
C ALA A 139 6.60 1.07 -9.02
N ARG A 140 7.03 -0.17 -8.76
CA ARG A 140 6.23 -1.38 -9.05
C ARG A 140 4.94 -1.37 -8.24
N VAL A 141 3.83 -1.79 -8.84
CA VAL A 141 2.53 -1.81 -8.15
C VAL A 141 2.16 -3.21 -7.68
N PHE A 142 1.80 -3.33 -6.42
CA PHE A 142 1.18 -4.50 -5.81
C PHE A 142 -0.23 -4.15 -5.35
N VAL A 143 -1.24 -4.95 -5.71
CA VAL A 143 -2.61 -4.75 -5.24
C VAL A 143 -2.93 -5.77 -4.16
N ALA A 144 -3.11 -5.30 -2.94
CA ALA A 144 -3.46 -6.10 -1.78
C ALA A 144 -4.96 -6.05 -1.46
N THR A 145 -5.38 -6.93 -0.56
CA THR A 145 -6.73 -6.91 -0.01
C THR A 145 -6.90 -5.74 0.95
N SER A 146 -8.13 -5.24 1.10
CA SER A 146 -8.44 -4.30 2.18
C SER A 146 -8.18 -4.94 3.55
N THR A 147 -7.64 -4.15 4.47
CA THR A 147 -7.37 -4.53 5.86
C THR A 147 -8.47 -4.14 6.82
N SER A 148 -9.51 -3.44 6.35
CA SER A 148 -10.66 -3.06 7.18
C SER A 148 -11.40 -4.30 7.69
N GLY A 149 -11.79 -4.29 8.96
CA GLY A 149 -12.67 -5.31 9.54
C GLY A 149 -14.06 -5.34 8.90
N LEU A 150 -14.47 -4.28 8.21
CA LEU A 150 -15.73 -4.22 7.45
C LEU A 150 -15.64 -4.93 6.10
N ALA A 151 -14.43 -5.20 5.60
CA ALA A 151 -14.21 -5.87 4.31
C ALA A 151 -14.17 -7.39 4.49
N ALA A 152 -15.33 -8.03 4.33
CA ALA A 152 -15.54 -9.47 4.56
C ALA A 152 -15.55 -10.34 3.29
N SER A 153 -15.17 -9.80 2.12
CA SER A 153 -15.28 -10.50 0.83
C SER A 153 -14.25 -11.61 0.59
N LEU A 154 -13.20 -11.70 1.42
CA LEU A 154 -12.12 -12.69 1.29
C LEU A 154 -11.89 -13.36 2.63
N LEU A 155 -11.59 -14.67 2.59
CA LEU A 155 -11.26 -15.44 3.77
C LEU A 155 -9.92 -14.96 4.36
N PRO A 156 -9.71 -15.07 5.69
CA PRO A 156 -8.45 -14.68 6.31
C PRO A 156 -7.21 -15.33 5.66
N ALA A 157 -7.28 -16.62 5.35
CA ALA A 157 -6.18 -17.35 4.70
C ALA A 157 -5.86 -16.82 3.29
N GLU A 158 -6.88 -16.37 2.54
CA GLU A 158 -6.67 -15.76 1.22
C GLU A 158 -5.99 -14.40 1.33
N LYS A 159 -6.38 -13.60 2.33
CA LYS A 159 -5.70 -12.32 2.64
C LYS A 159 -4.24 -12.57 2.99
N GLU A 160 -3.96 -13.53 3.87
CA GLU A 160 -2.59 -13.90 4.27
C GLU A 160 -1.77 -14.39 3.08
N ARG A 161 -2.33 -15.23 2.20
CA ARG A 161 -1.66 -15.70 0.97
C ARG A 161 -1.28 -14.55 0.04
N ILE A 162 -2.20 -13.62 -0.21
CA ILE A 162 -1.94 -12.45 -1.06
C ILE A 162 -0.85 -11.59 -0.42
N TRP A 163 -0.99 -11.24 0.86
CA TRP A 163 0.01 -10.43 1.55
C TRP A 163 1.39 -11.09 1.62
N ARG A 164 1.45 -12.42 1.73
CA ARG A 164 2.72 -13.16 1.73
C ARG A 164 3.51 -12.98 0.43
N GLU A 165 2.86 -12.85 -0.72
CA GLU A 165 3.54 -12.57 -2.00
C GLU A 165 4.37 -11.28 -1.93
N LEU A 166 3.78 -10.22 -1.35
CA LEU A 166 4.50 -8.96 -1.11
C LEU A 166 5.63 -9.16 -0.09
N GLY A 167 5.37 -9.88 0.99
CA GLY A 167 6.36 -10.09 2.05
C GLY A 167 7.58 -10.89 1.61
N VAL A 168 7.40 -11.94 0.78
CA VAL A 168 8.52 -12.67 0.13
C VAL A 168 9.38 -11.71 -0.68
N TRP A 169 8.76 -10.84 -1.47
CA TRP A 169 9.51 -9.84 -2.24
C TRP A 169 10.25 -8.84 -1.34
N VAL A 170 9.63 -8.39 -0.24
CA VAL A 170 10.29 -7.52 0.74
C VAL A 170 11.52 -8.20 1.38
N GLU A 171 11.41 -9.48 1.74
CA GLU A 171 12.51 -10.28 2.28
C GLU A 171 13.65 -10.40 1.27
N GLN A 172 13.34 -10.75 0.02
CA GLN A 172 14.32 -10.84 -1.08
C GLN A 172 15.06 -9.51 -1.29
N ARG A 173 14.31 -8.41 -1.41
CA ARG A 173 14.89 -7.07 -1.63
C ARG A 173 15.77 -6.61 -0.47
N ARG A 174 15.43 -6.98 0.78
CA ARG A 174 16.30 -6.71 1.94
C ARG A 174 17.59 -7.54 1.87
N ALA A 175 17.51 -8.81 1.53
CA ALA A 175 18.68 -9.67 1.37
C ALA A 175 19.63 -9.15 0.28
N GLU A 176 19.09 -8.74 -0.87
CA GLU A 176 19.86 -8.15 -1.97
C GLU A 176 20.57 -6.84 -1.57
N ARG A 177 19.91 -5.98 -0.79
CA ARG A 177 20.53 -4.76 -0.25
C ARG A 177 21.62 -5.05 0.78
N SER A 178 21.41 -6.05 1.65
CA SER A 178 22.44 -6.46 2.62
C SER A 178 23.65 -7.08 1.93
N ALA A 179 23.45 -7.85 0.85
CA ALA A 179 24.54 -8.47 0.09
C ALA A 179 25.34 -7.48 -0.77
N SER A 180 24.74 -6.34 -1.13
CA SER A 180 25.39 -5.27 -1.90
C SER A 180 25.99 -4.16 -1.02
N ALA A 181 25.81 -4.23 0.30
CA ALA A 181 26.49 -3.34 1.23
C ALA A 181 28.00 -3.70 1.26
N PRO A 182 28.91 -2.75 1.01
CA PRO A 182 30.34 -3.03 1.09
C PRO A 182 30.70 -3.55 2.48
N GLU A 183 31.58 -4.56 2.56
CA GLU A 183 32.16 -4.99 3.84
C GLU A 183 32.79 -3.76 4.51
N THR A 184 32.20 -3.32 5.62
CA THR A 184 32.85 -2.36 6.51
C THR A 184 34.06 -3.07 7.10
N ILE A 185 35.23 -2.88 6.48
CA ILE A 185 36.52 -3.26 7.07
C ILE A 185 36.68 -2.41 8.34
N LEU A 186 36.57 -3.07 9.51
CA LEU A 186 37.01 -2.52 10.80
C LEU A 186 38.49 -2.81 11.00
#